data_AF-A0A920VHF2-F1
#
_entry.id   AF-A0A920VHF2-F1
#
_cell.length_a   1.000
_cell.length_b   1.000
_cell.length_c   1.000
_cell.angle_alpha   90.00
_cell.angle_beta   90.00
_cell.angle_gamma   90.00
#
_symmetry.space_group_name_H-M   'P 1'
#
loop_
_entity.id
_entity.type
_entity.pdbx_description
1 polymer ?
#
loop_
_entity_poly.entity_id
_entity_poly.type
_entity_poly.pdbx_seq_one_letter_code
_entity_poly.pdbx_strand_id
1 'polypeptide(L)' 'MGEPVKVFVAGCGYVGERFAKAEQRLGSKVSGVVRRPDRAATLKGRGLSVVAHDLDQPKSDFDLSVTRALCIT' A
#
# COMPACT_ATOMS: atom_id res chain seq x y z
N MET A 1 -23.32 -6.19 7.56
CA MET A 1 -22.02 -6.19 6.87
C MET A 1 -21.04 -5.42 7.73
N GLY A 2 -19.90 -6.00 8.09
CA GLY A 2 -18.86 -5.30 8.88
C GLY A 2 -18.10 -4.27 8.03
N GLU A 3 -17.46 -3.30 8.66
CA GLU A 3 -16.59 -2.32 7.98
C GLU A 3 -15.42 -3.05 7.27
N PRO A 4 -15.03 -2.65 6.05
CA PRO A 4 -13.88 -3.25 5.37
C PRO A 4 -12.58 -3.04 6.15
N VAL A 5 -11.77 -4.10 6.26
CA VAL A 5 -10.45 -4.06 6.91
C VAL A 5 -9.53 -3.11 6.14
N LYS A 6 -8.86 -2.18 6.84
CA LYS A 6 -7.90 -1.25 6.24
C LYS A 6 -6.49 -1.85 6.30
N VAL A 7 -5.86 -2.05 5.15
CA VAL A 7 -4.53 -2.66 5.03
C VAL A 7 -3.55 -1.68 4.40
N PHE A 8 -2.36 -1.53 4.99
CA PHE A 8 -1.26 -0.78 4.40
C PHE A 8 -0.09 -1.68 4.01
N VAL A 9 0.48 -1.42 2.83
CA VAL A 9 1.66 -2.12 2.32
C VAL A 9 2.84 -1.16 2.19
N ALA A 10 3.79 -1.26 3.12
CA ALA A 10 5.10 -0.61 3.02
C ALA A 10 6.00 -1.43 2.08
N GLY A 11 6.42 -0.83 0.96
CA GLY A 11 7.15 -1.57 -0.08
C GLY A 11 6.22 -2.31 -1.04
N CYS A 12 5.27 -1.60 -1.66
CA CYS A 12 4.31 -2.15 -2.63
C CYS A 12 4.96 -2.42 -4.01
N GLY A 13 6.11 -3.10 -4.01
CA GLY A 13 6.84 -3.52 -5.21
C GLY A 13 6.19 -4.72 -5.87
N TYR A 14 6.98 -5.74 -6.20
CA TYR A 14 6.49 -6.95 -6.84
C TYR A 14 5.65 -7.83 -5.89
N VAL A 15 6.18 -8.13 -4.71
CA VAL A 15 5.48 -8.96 -3.71
C VAL A 15 4.32 -8.19 -3.10
N GLY A 16 4.54 -6.93 -2.73
CA GLY A 16 3.49 -6.08 -2.15
C GLY A 16 2.29 -5.87 -3.09
N GLU A 17 2.50 -5.77 -4.40
CA GLU A 17 1.40 -5.71 -5.38
C GLU A 17 0.54 -6.99 -5.33
N ARG A 18 1.17 -8.17 -5.26
CA ARG A 18 0.45 -9.45 -5.21
C ARG A 18 -0.35 -9.58 -3.91
N PHE A 19 0.26 -9.23 -2.79
CA PHE A 19 -0.43 -9.20 -1.49
C PHE A 19 -1.61 -8.23 -1.50
N ALA A 20 -1.41 -7.00 -1.98
CA ALA A 20 -2.45 -5.99 -2.06
C ALA A 20 -3.66 -6.46 -2.89
N LYS A 21 -3.40 -7.11 -4.03
CA LYS A 21 -4.45 -7.70 -4.86
C LYS A 21 -5.18 -8.86 -4.17
N ALA A 22 -4.47 -9.67 -3.39
CA ALA A 22 -5.09 -10.74 -2.61
C ALA A 22 -6.03 -10.18 -1.54
N GLU A 23 -5.60 -9.17 -0.79
CA GLU A 23 -6.40 -8.48 0.22
C GLU A 23 -7.62 -7.78 -0.38
N GLN A 24 -7.48 -7.10 -1.52
CA GLN A 24 -8.63 -6.52 -2.24
C GLN A 24 -9.68 -7.58 -2.62
N ARG A 25 -9.26 -8.78 -3.04
CA ARG A 25 -10.19 -9.89 -3.35
C ARG A 25 -10.91 -10.42 -2.10
N LEU A 26 -10.34 -10.23 -0.92
CA LEU A 26 -10.97 -10.56 0.36
C LEU A 26 -11.89 -9.44 0.88
N GLY A 27 -12.01 -8.33 0.15
CA GLY A 27 -12.85 -7.18 0.52
C GLY A 27 -12.15 -6.13 1.37
N SER A 28 -10.83 -6.22 1.56
CA SER A 28 -10.04 -5.23 2.29
C SER A 28 -9.87 -3.95 1.48
N LYS A 29 -9.81 -2.80 2.17
CA LYS A 29 -9.40 -1.52 1.60
C LYS A 29 -7.88 -1.40 1.73
N VAL A 30 -7.17 -1.51 0.62
CA VAL A 30 -5.70 -1.53 0.61
C VAL A 30 -5.12 -0.20 0.15
N SER A 31 -4.18 0.33 0.92
CA SER A 31 -3.27 1.40 0.53
C SER A 31 -1.82 0.92 0.56
N GLY A 32 -0.91 1.63 -0.08
CA GLY A 32 0.50 1.27 -0.02
C GLY A 32 1.43 2.39 -0.45
N VAL A 33 2.71 2.12 -0.30
CA VAL A 33 3.78 3.05 -0.64
C VAL A 33 4.90 2.34 -1.38
N VAL A 34 5.48 3.05 -2.34
CA VAL A 34 6.74 2.68 -3.01
C VAL A 34 7.65 3.89 -3.02
N ARG A 35 8.96 3.68 -3.16
CA ARG A 35 9.90 4.81 -3.24
C ARG A 35 9.79 5.57 -4.56
N ARG A 36 9.53 4.85 -5.67
CA ARG A 36 9.65 5.42 -7.02
C ARG A 36 8.29 5.93 -7.58
N PRO A 37 8.23 7.16 -8.12
CA PRO A 37 7.01 7.74 -8.70
C PRO A 37 6.42 6.98 -9.89
N ASP A 38 7.27 6.50 -10.79
CA ASP A 38 6.88 5.71 -11.97
C ASP A 38 6.15 4.41 -11.57
N ARG A 39 6.63 3.77 -10.49
CA ARG A 39 6.00 2.58 -9.93
C ARG A 39 4.65 2.89 -9.29
N ALA A 40 4.53 3.98 -8.55
CA ALA A 40 3.26 4.40 -7.96
C ALA A 40 2.21 4.69 -9.05
N ALA A 41 2.58 5.41 -10.11
CA ALA A 41 1.70 5.66 -11.25
C ALA A 41 1.25 4.36 -11.95
N THR A 42 2.17 3.42 -12.15
CA THR A 42 1.86 2.10 -12.73
C THR A 42 0.85 1.32 -11.88
N LEU A 43 1.02 1.32 -10.56
CA LEU A 43 0.13 0.60 -9.64
C LEU A 43 -1.23 1.28 -9.51
N LYS A 44 -1.27 2.62 -9.55
CA LYS A 44 -2.52 3.39 -9.63
C LYS A 44 -3.31 3.04 -10.90
N GLY A 45 -2.65 2.94 -12.05
CA GLY A 45 -3.25 2.46 -13.30
C GLY A 45 -3.78 1.02 -13.23
N ARG A 46 -3.36 0.23 -12.24
CA ARG A 46 -3.83 -1.14 -11.97
C ARG A 46 -4.91 -1.22 -10.88
N GLY A 47 -5.43 -0.07 -10.43
CA GLY A 47 -6.50 0.00 -9.42
C GLY A 47 -6.02 -0.10 -7.96
N LEU A 48 -4.73 0.11 -7.70
CA LEU A 48 -4.18 0.14 -6.34
C LEU A 48 -3.99 1.57 -5.84
N SER A 49 -4.34 1.82 -4.57
CA SER A 49 -4.12 3.12 -3.93
C SER A 49 -2.69 3.21 -3.38
N VAL A 50 -1.71 3.40 -4.27
CA VAL A 50 -0.28 3.46 -3.92
C VAL A 50 0.28 4.85 -4.17
N VAL A 51 1.05 5.37 -3.22
CA VAL A 51 1.75 6.67 -3.35
C VAL A 51 3.26 6.49 -3.38
N ALA A 52 3.94 7.47 -3.94
CA ALA A 52 5.40 7.52 -3.95
C ALA A 52 5.89 8.27 -2.72
N HIS A 53 6.60 7.58 -1.83
CA HIS A 53 7.18 8.18 -0.64
C HIS A 53 8.38 7.35 -0.17
N ASP A 54 9.44 8.04 0.27
CA ASP A 54 10.63 7.39 0.82
C ASP A 54 10.50 7.29 2.33
N LEU A 55 10.20 6.08 2.81
CA LEU A 55 10.05 5.81 4.24
C LEU A 55 11.37 5.86 5.02
N ASP A 56 12.52 5.85 4.34
CA ASP A 56 13.82 5.99 5.01
C ASP A 56 14.09 7.44 5.45
N GLN A 57 13.28 8.40 5.01
CA GLN A 57 13.41 9.78 5.43
C GLN A 57 12.68 10.03 6.76
N PRO A 58 13.37 10.52 7.81
CA PRO A 58 12.83 10.64 9.16
C PRO A 58 11.75 11.74 9.32
N LYS A 59 11.46 12.53 8.27
CA LYS A 59 10.36 13.52 8.23
C LYS A 59 9.10 12.98 7.50
N SER A 60 8.95 11.66 7.43
CA SER A 60 7.78 11.05 6.81
C SER A 60 6.56 11.18 7.74
N ASP A 61 5.83 12.29 7.64
CA ASP A 61 4.52 12.50 8.30
C ASP A 61 3.43 11.66 7.61
N PHE A 62 3.70 10.37 7.43
CA PHE A 62 2.79 9.45 6.78
C PHE A 62 1.81 8.93 7.83
N ASP A 63 0.58 9.44 7.83
CA ASP A 63 -0.48 8.89 8.67
C ASP A 63 -0.83 7.48 8.17
N LEU A 64 -0.52 6.50 9.02
CA LEU A 64 -0.70 5.08 8.77
C LEU A 64 -1.93 4.52 9.48
N SER A 65 -2.96 5.31 9.77
CA SER A 65 -4.20 4.86 10.44
C SER A 65 -4.85 3.62 9.79
N VAL A 66 -4.33 2.43 10.11
CA VAL A 66 -4.60 1.15 9.44
C VAL A 66 -4.88 0.05 10.46
N THR A 67 -5.72 -0.90 10.07
CA THR A 67 -6.03 -2.08 10.88
C THR A 67 -4.95 -3.14 10.77
N ARG A 68 -4.32 -3.26 9.60
CA ARG A 68 -3.22 -4.19 9.34
C ARG A 68 -2.14 -3.49 8.53
N ALA A 69 -0.88 -3.73 8.89
CA ALA A 69 0.27 -3.27 8.13
C ALA A 69 1.12 -4.47 7.73
N LEU A 70 1.59 -4.45 6.48
CA LEU A 70 2.59 -5.37 5.99
C LEU A 70 3.79 -4.55 5.51
N CYS A 71 4.97 -4.85 6.07
CA CYS A 71 6.24 -4.31 5.59
C CYS A 71 6.97 -5.39 4.80
N ILE A 72 7.30 -5.08 3.55
CA ILE A 72 8.14 -5.95 2.70
C ILE A 72 9.32 -5.09 2.24
N THR A 73 10.49 -5.35 2.80
CA THR A 73 11.76 -4.68 2.48
C THR A 73 12.46 -5.37 1.33
#